data_AF-A0A7W8XL65-F1
#
_entry.id   AF-A0A7W8XL65-F1
#
_cell.length_a   1.000
_cell.length_b   1.000
_cell.length_c   1.000
_cell.angle_alpha   90.00
_cell.angle_beta   90.00
_cell.angle_gamma   90.00
#
_symmetry.space_group_name_H-M   'P 1'
#
loop_
_entity.id
_entity.type
_entity.pdbx_description
1 polymer ?
#
loop_
_entity_poly.entity_id
_entity_poly.type
_entity_poly.pdbx_seq_one_letter_code
_entity_poly.pdbx_strand_id
1 'polypeptide(L)'
;MIDAIKNISSLSAVRGLGSITTDQSSSSSNSLASTLGSTIGNVTGTSFASVMSNVAKDTVNTLKEAENASFAGIKGTMSTREVVDKVMQADQTLQTAIALRDKVVSAFLDITKMQI
;
A
#
# COMPACT_ATOMS: atom_id res chain seq x y z
N MET A 1 35.84 12.58 1.10
CA MET A 1 35.48 11.18 1.40
C MET A 1 34.03 10.89 1.02
N ILE A 2 33.60 11.07 -0.24
CA ILE A 2 32.22 10.74 -0.66
C ILE A 2 32.10 10.17 -2.09
N ASP A 3 33.16 10.20 -2.89
CA ASP A 3 33.11 9.74 -4.29
C ASP A 3 33.35 8.22 -4.51
N ALA A 4 33.55 7.44 -3.45
CA ALA A 4 33.84 6.00 -3.58
C ALA A 4 32.59 5.08 -3.74
N ILE A 5 31.36 5.61 -3.62
CA ILE A 5 30.13 4.78 -3.56
C ILE A 5 29.42 4.65 -4.92
N LYS A 6 29.75 5.49 -5.91
CA LYS A 6 29.12 5.43 -7.25
C LYS A 6 29.62 4.27 -8.13
N ASN A 7 30.66 3.55 -7.73
CA ASN A 7 31.28 2.47 -8.52
C ASN A 7 30.73 1.05 -8.24
N ILE A 8 29.69 0.89 -7.41
CA ILE A 8 29.17 -0.43 -6.99
C ILE A 8 27.89 -0.83 -7.76
N SER A 9 27.27 0.12 -8.48
CA SER A 9 26.04 -0.15 -9.25
C SER A 9 26.26 -0.70 -10.68
N SER A 10 27.50 -1.01 -11.09
CA SER A 10 27.81 -1.57 -12.41
C SER A 10 28.19 -3.07 -12.40
N LEU A 11 28.05 -3.77 -11.27
CA LEU A 11 28.23 -5.23 -11.19
C LEU A 11 26.92 -5.94 -10.85
N SER A 12 25.94 -5.89 -11.73
CA SER A 12 24.75 -6.75 -11.63
C SER A 12 23.99 -6.86 -12.94
N ALA A 13 24.72 -7.07 -14.04
CA ALA A 13 24.16 -7.60 -15.26
C ALA A 13 25.04 -8.78 -15.70
N VAL A 14 24.41 -9.94 -15.93
CA VAL A 14 24.96 -11.09 -16.65
C VAL A 14 26.03 -11.92 -15.90
N ARG A 15 25.57 -12.87 -15.08
CA ARG A 15 26.27 -14.16 -14.90
C ARG A 15 25.24 -15.29 -14.79
N GLY A 16 25.20 -16.15 -15.81
CA GLY A 16 24.77 -17.54 -15.63
C GLY A 16 23.39 -17.91 -16.16
N LEU A 17 23.17 -17.73 -17.46
CA LEU A 17 22.31 -18.64 -18.22
C LEU A 17 23.05 -19.99 -18.31
N GLY A 18 22.44 -21.08 -17.84
CA GLY A 18 22.88 -22.45 -18.17
C GLY A 18 23.75 -23.16 -17.12
N SER A 19 23.13 -23.61 -16.04
CA SER A 19 23.54 -24.87 -15.38
C SER A 19 22.26 -25.65 -15.04
N ILE A 20 21.88 -26.50 -15.99
CA ILE A 20 20.88 -27.55 -15.85
C ILE A 20 21.67 -28.83 -15.62
N THR A 21 21.66 -29.33 -14.37
CA THR A 21 21.60 -30.75 -13.97
C THR A 21 21.90 -30.85 -12.47
N THR A 22 20.96 -31.45 -11.71
CA THR A 22 20.99 -31.80 -10.27
C THR A 22 20.53 -30.65 -9.36
N ASP A 23 19.31 -30.54 -8.84
CA ASP A 23 18.23 -31.49 -8.61
C ASP A 23 16.90 -30.71 -8.43
N GLN A 24 15.85 -31.19 -9.11
CA GLN A 24 14.42 -31.06 -8.76
C GLN A 24 13.63 -29.74 -8.97
N SER A 25 12.78 -29.81 -10.02
CA SER A 25 11.43 -29.24 -10.13
C SER A 25 11.23 -27.84 -10.73
N SER A 26 11.28 -27.83 -12.07
CA SER A 26 10.15 -27.44 -12.93
C SER A 26 9.44 -26.11 -12.63
N SER A 27 9.67 -25.10 -13.48
CA SER A 27 8.64 -24.57 -14.42
C SER A 27 8.98 -23.15 -14.86
N SER A 28 9.83 -23.03 -15.89
CA SER A 28 9.71 -21.98 -16.90
C SER A 28 8.43 -22.22 -17.70
N SER A 29 7.29 -21.82 -17.13
CA SER A 29 6.02 -21.69 -17.83
C SER A 29 5.08 -20.83 -16.97
N ASN A 30 5.19 -19.51 -17.05
CA ASN A 30 4.13 -18.64 -16.51
C ASN A 30 3.80 -17.44 -17.40
N SER A 31 4.03 -17.57 -18.71
CA SER A 31 3.34 -16.78 -19.74
C SER A 31 1.95 -17.36 -20.11
N LEU A 32 1.43 -18.28 -19.29
CA LEU A 32 0.08 -18.84 -19.38
C LEU A 32 -0.80 -18.45 -18.17
N ALA A 33 -0.26 -17.76 -17.17
CA ALA A 33 -1.05 -17.25 -16.03
C ALA A 33 -1.66 -15.86 -16.27
N SER A 34 -1.36 -15.22 -17.40
CA SER A 34 -2.04 -13.98 -17.81
C SER A 34 -3.45 -14.20 -18.36
N THR A 35 -3.95 -15.45 -18.40
CA THR A 35 -5.25 -15.79 -19.00
C THR A 35 -6.23 -16.50 -18.05
N LEU A 36 -5.89 -16.72 -16.78
CA LEU A 36 -6.81 -17.33 -15.81
C LEU A 36 -7.13 -16.41 -14.62
N GLY A 37 -7.61 -15.21 -14.96
CA GLY A 37 -8.10 -14.25 -13.97
C GLY A 37 -8.95 -13.11 -14.54
N SER A 38 -9.21 -13.11 -15.85
CA SER A 38 -10.18 -12.18 -16.45
C SER A 38 -11.58 -12.73 -16.25
N THR A 39 -12.20 -12.45 -15.09
CA THR A 39 -13.65 -12.20 -14.89
C THR A 39 -13.90 -11.92 -13.41
N ILE A 40 -13.87 -10.65 -13.01
CA ILE A 40 -15.04 -9.90 -12.51
C ILE A 40 -14.78 -8.43 -12.88
N GLY A 41 -15.49 -7.92 -13.89
CA GLY A 41 -15.62 -6.49 -14.15
C GLY A 41 -14.34 -5.78 -14.60
N ASN A 42 -14.02 -5.86 -15.89
CA ASN A 42 -13.19 -4.84 -16.55
C ASN A 42 -14.02 -3.56 -16.67
N VAL A 43 -14.32 -2.92 -15.53
CA VAL A 43 -14.88 -1.58 -15.48
C VAL A 43 -13.78 -0.66 -15.97
N THR A 44 -13.94 -0.15 -17.19
CA THR A 44 -13.18 0.99 -17.71
C THR A 44 -13.56 2.24 -16.91
N GLY A 45 -13.10 2.28 -15.67
CA GLY A 45 -13.37 3.27 -14.64
C GLY A 45 -12.50 2.95 -13.43
N THR A 46 -12.22 3.95 -12.60
CA THR A 46 -11.34 3.82 -11.44
C THR A 46 -11.72 2.59 -10.61
N SER A 47 -10.85 1.57 -10.57
CA SER A 47 -11.13 0.34 -9.84
C SER A 47 -11.40 0.64 -8.36
N PHE A 48 -12.34 -0.07 -7.74
CA PHE A 48 -12.62 0.06 -6.29
C PHE A 48 -11.34 -0.07 -5.45
N ALA A 49 -10.46 -1.00 -5.82
CA ALA A 49 -9.15 -1.17 -5.18
C ALA A 49 -8.27 0.08 -5.29
N SER A 50 -8.30 0.80 -6.41
CA SER A 50 -7.54 2.04 -6.61
C SER A 50 -8.12 3.18 -5.77
N VAL A 51 -9.45 3.31 -5.70
CA VAL A 51 -10.12 4.30 -4.83
C VAL A 51 -9.81 4.01 -3.36
N MET A 52 -9.91 2.75 -2.93
CA MET A 52 -9.58 2.31 -1.58
C MET A 52 -8.11 2.57 -1.24
N SER A 53 -7.19 2.30 -2.18
CA SER A 53 -5.76 2.59 -2.00
C SER A 53 -5.51 4.09 -1.81
N ASN A 54 -6.21 4.94 -2.55
CA ASN A 54 -6.11 6.39 -2.39
C ASN A 54 -6.65 6.83 -1.03
N VAL A 55 -7.83 6.37 -0.62
CA VAL A 55 -8.40 6.66 0.71
C VAL A 55 -7.45 6.25 1.84
N ALA A 56 -6.81 5.07 1.72
CA ALA A 56 -5.82 4.62 2.69
C ALA A 56 -4.59 5.54 2.73
N LYS A 57 -4.07 5.96 1.57
CA LYS A 57 -2.95 6.92 1.49
C LYS A 57 -3.32 8.27 2.10
N ASP A 58 -4.51 8.78 1.80
CA ASP A 58 -5.00 10.06 2.31
C ASP A 58 -5.18 10.02 3.83
N THR A 59 -5.66 8.88 4.37
CA THR A 59 -5.76 8.66 5.82
C THR A 59 -4.39 8.73 6.50
N VAL A 60 -3.40 8.01 5.97
CA VAL A 60 -2.03 8.02 6.50
C VAL A 60 -1.43 9.42 6.39
N ASN A 61 -1.65 10.12 5.28
CA ASN A 61 -1.12 11.45 5.09
C ASN A 61 -1.73 12.47 6.07
N THR A 62 -3.05 12.42 6.27
CA THR A 62 -3.76 13.25 7.24
C THR A 62 -3.27 13.00 8.67
N LEU A 63 -3.02 11.73 9.02
CA LEU A 63 -2.49 11.37 10.34
C LEU A 63 -1.07 11.94 10.56
N LYS A 64 -0.20 11.81 9.55
CA LYS A 64 1.14 12.42 9.57
C LYS A 64 1.09 13.95 9.67
N GLU A 65 0.14 14.59 9.00
CA GLU A 65 -0.05 16.04 9.11
C GLU A 65 -0.45 16.45 10.52
N ALA A 66 -1.33 15.69 11.19
CA ALA A 66 -1.70 15.93 12.58
C ALA A 66 -0.54 15.68 13.56
N GLU A 67 0.29 14.68 13.31
CA GLU A 67 1.53 14.46 14.08
C GLU A 67 2.49 15.64 13.91
N ASN A 68 2.68 16.11 12.67
CA ASN A 68 3.57 17.22 12.38
C ASN A 68 3.04 18.54 12.98
N ALA A 69 1.71 18.75 12.97
CA ALA A 69 1.05 19.85 13.67
C ALA A 69 1.27 19.75 15.19
N SER A 70 1.17 18.55 15.77
CA SER A 70 1.44 18.32 17.19
C SER A 70 2.88 18.66 17.56
N PHE A 71 3.86 18.28 16.72
CA PHE A 71 5.25 18.69 16.88
C PHE A 71 5.44 20.20 16.76
N ALA A 72 4.76 20.84 15.79
CA ALA A 72 4.81 22.29 15.61
C ALA A 72 4.18 23.04 16.78
N GLY A 73 3.13 22.50 17.39
CA GLY A 73 2.51 23.01 18.61
C GLY A 73 3.45 22.98 19.81
N ILE A 74 4.13 21.85 20.03
CA ILE A 74 5.13 21.71 21.10
C ILE A 74 6.31 22.67 20.88
N LYS A 75 6.70 22.90 19.61
CA LYS A 75 7.74 23.87 19.24
C LYS A 75 7.29 25.34 19.31
N GLY A 76 6.00 25.60 19.52
CA GLY A 76 5.43 26.95 19.52
C GLY A 76 5.35 27.62 18.14
N THR A 77 5.55 26.87 17.06
CA THR A 77 5.50 27.39 15.68
C THR A 77 4.10 27.32 15.05
N MET A 78 3.14 26.71 15.75
CA MET A 78 1.75 26.58 15.33
C MET A 78 0.83 26.88 16.51
N SER A 79 -0.31 27.54 16.26
CA SER A 79 -1.26 27.88 17.32
C SER A 79 -1.90 26.63 17.90
N THR A 80 -2.15 26.61 19.21
CA THR A 80 -2.85 25.49 19.88
C THR A 80 -4.21 25.19 19.25
N ARG A 81 -4.89 26.22 18.71
CA ARG A 81 -6.16 26.06 18.01
C ARG A 81 -5.99 25.31 16.68
N GLU A 82 -4.98 25.66 15.90
CA GLU A 82 -4.67 25.00 14.63
C GLU A 82 -4.23 23.55 14.83
N VAL A 83 -3.47 23.28 15.90
CA VAL A 83 -3.08 21.90 16.25
C VAL A 83 -4.31 21.06 16.57
N VAL A 84 -5.23 21.58 17.38
CA VAL A 84 -6.48 20.87 17.70
C VAL A 84 -7.32 20.65 16.45
N ASP A 85 -7.45 21.66 15.58
CA ASP A 85 -8.19 21.51 14.32
C ASP A 85 -7.62 20.40 13.44
N LYS A 86 -6.28 20.31 13.34
CA LYS A 86 -5.60 19.25 12.58
C LYS A 86 -5.76 17.88 13.22
N VAL A 87 -5.70 17.77 14.54
CA VAL A 87 -5.94 16.51 15.26
C VAL A 87 -7.39 16.07 15.10
N MET A 88 -8.36 16.97 15.20
CA MET A 88 -9.78 16.67 14.98
C MET A 88 -10.07 16.19 13.56
N GLN A 89 -9.43 16.82 12.56
CA GLN A 89 -9.54 16.39 11.16
C GLN A 89 -8.97 14.98 10.95
N ALA A 90 -7.84 14.67 11.59
CA ALA A 90 -7.27 13.33 11.56
C ALA A 90 -8.15 12.29 12.26
N ASP A 91 -8.76 12.63 13.40
CA ASP A 91 -9.65 11.72 14.13
C ASP A 91 -10.92 11.39 13.31
N GLN A 92 -11.53 12.39 12.68
CA GLN A 92 -12.67 12.16 11.78
C GLN A 92 -12.31 11.23 10.61
N THR A 93 -11.12 11.42 10.03
CA THR A 93 -10.61 10.57 8.95
C THR A 93 -10.33 9.15 9.44
N LEU A 94 -9.74 9.01 10.63
CA LEU A 94 -9.46 7.73 11.28
C LEU A 94 -10.74 6.95 11.59
N GLN A 95 -11.76 7.61 12.14
CA GLN A 95 -13.06 6.97 12.41
C GLN A 95 -13.69 6.41 11.12
N THR A 96 -13.59 7.17 10.03
CA THR A 96 -14.06 6.71 8.70
C THR A 96 -13.28 5.50 8.21
N ALA A 97 -11.94 5.52 8.35
CA ALA A 97 -11.09 4.40 7.97
C ALA A 97 -11.37 3.13 8.80
N ILE A 98 -11.66 3.27 10.09
CA ILE A 98 -12.04 2.16 10.98
C ILE A 98 -13.38 1.56 10.56
N ALA A 99 -14.38 2.40 10.27
CA ALA A 99 -15.68 1.92 9.79
C ALA A 99 -15.55 1.14 8.47
N LEU A 100 -14.67 1.60 7.57
CA LEU A 100 -14.39 0.93 6.32
C LEU A 100 -13.66 -0.41 6.53
N ARG A 101 -12.69 -0.46 7.44
CA ARG A 101 -12.00 -1.70 7.85
C ARG A 101 -13.01 -2.73 8.34
N ASP A 102 -13.93 -2.34 9.20
CA ASP A 102 -14.94 -3.24 9.75
C ASP A 102 -15.87 -3.79 8.66
N LYS A 103 -16.30 -2.94 7.72
CA LYS A 103 -17.12 -3.37 6.58
C LYS A 103 -16.39 -4.30 5.62
N VAL A 104 -15.12 -4.06 5.34
CA VAL A 104 -14.32 -4.96 4.47
C VAL A 104 -14.13 -6.33 5.13
N VAL A 105 -13.83 -6.35 6.43
CA VAL A 105 -13.71 -7.61 7.19
C VAL A 105 -15.06 -8.35 7.23
N SER A 106 -16.16 -7.64 7.48
CA SER A 106 -17.50 -8.23 7.50
C SER A 106 -17.88 -8.81 6.14
N ALA A 107 -17.65 -8.09 5.04
CA ALA A 107 -17.92 -8.58 3.68
C ALA A 107 -17.09 -9.81 3.34
N PHE A 108 -15.83 -9.86 3.78
CA PHE A 108 -14.97 -11.04 3.59
C PHE A 108 -15.51 -12.26 4.35
N LEU A 109 -15.90 -12.07 5.62
CA LEU A 109 -16.49 -13.14 6.42
C LEU A 109 -17.82 -13.63 5.82
N ASP A 110 -18.67 -12.73 5.33
CA ASP A 110 -19.96 -13.06 4.70
C ASP A 110 -19.76 -13.93 3.45
N ILE A 111 -18.86 -13.53 2.54
CA ILE A 111 -18.48 -14.31 1.35
C ILE A 111 -17.95 -15.69 1.75
N THR A 112 -17.13 -15.77 2.79
CA THR A 112 -16.52 -17.03 3.24
C THR A 112 -17.56 -17.95 3.92
N LYS A 113 -18.59 -17.37 4.54
CA LYS A 113 -19.66 -18.10 5.24
C LYS A 113 -20.77 -18.58 4.31
N MET A 114 -20.84 -18.05 3.09
CA MET A 114 -21.71 -18.59 2.05
C MET A 114 -21.19 -19.99 1.66
N GLN A 115 -21.76 -21.01 2.30
CA GLN A 115 -21.53 -22.41 1.97
C GLN A 115 -21.94 -22.62 0.51
N ILE A 116 -21.06 -23.22 -0.28
CA ILE A 116 -21.37 -23.71 -1.63
C ILE A 116 -22.31 -24.92 -1.55
#